data_AF-D0I5V8-F1
#
_entry.id   AF-D0I5V8-F1
#
_cell.length_a   1.000
_cell.length_b   1.000
_cell.length_c   1.000
_cell.angle_alpha   90.00
_cell.angle_beta   90.00
_cell.angle_gamma   90.00
#
_symmetry.space_group_name_H-M   'P 1'
#
loop_
_entity.id
_entity.type
_entity.pdbx_description
1 polymer ?
#
loop_
_entity_poly.entity_id
_entity_poly.type
_entity_poly.pdbx_seq_one_letter_code
_entity_poly.pdbx_strand_id
1 'polypeptide(L)'
;MTDANKKGALLFVAGLVLGGLVTSNHWSSAEGNTQSELGDTQAELAQSQSELNEAQQHITQLEASNRQAGEKAALLTEQLDTKAAEIVSLKAELDDKARKYTEQAEQWKKQTEKQSVAIMQLKNRIKDADQLYAERHRLTEAINELNEKILKGAHKLELSQQACAEFKKGDSWNKVSQTDCDNFDELKSQNDAMIEQFDGLSAELDKVKRALSAFGNMPLPEQP
;
A
#
# COMPACT_ATOMS: atom_id res chain seq x y z
N MET A 1 33.31 -42.82 25.79
CA MET A 1 34.62 -43.31 25.33
C MET A 1 35.54 -42.11 25.30
N THR A 2 36.72 -42.02 25.91
CA THR A 2 37.55 -42.83 26.79
C THR A 2 38.68 -41.86 27.14
N ASP A 3 38.97 -41.60 28.41
CA ASP A 3 40.33 -41.36 28.86
C ASP A 3 40.40 -41.46 30.39
N ALA A 4 40.75 -42.66 30.83
CA ALA A 4 41.20 -42.97 32.17
C ALA A 4 42.64 -43.46 32.04
N ASN A 5 43.58 -42.74 32.65
CA ASN A 5 44.98 -43.08 32.91
C ASN A 5 45.59 -41.82 33.55
N LYS A 6 46.40 -41.80 34.61
CA LYS A 6 47.18 -42.82 35.31
C LYS A 6 47.97 -42.06 36.40
N LYS A 7 48.26 -42.73 37.52
CA LYS A 7 49.37 -42.46 38.46
C LYS A 7 49.19 -41.24 39.36
N GLY A 8 49.49 -41.27 40.66
CA GLY A 8 50.12 -42.31 41.46
C GLY A 8 50.00 -41.92 42.93
N ALA A 9 49.79 -42.92 43.77
CA ALA A 9 49.78 -42.81 45.21
C ALA A 9 51.16 -42.35 45.73
N LEU A 10 51.16 -41.32 46.58
CA LEU A 10 52.29 -40.98 47.44
C LEU A 10 51.88 -41.30 48.88
N LEU A 11 52.20 -42.53 49.28
CA LEU A 11 52.39 -42.92 50.66
C LEU A 11 53.78 -42.43 51.09
N PHE A 12 53.86 -41.62 52.13
CA PHE A 12 55.03 -41.63 53.02
C PHE A 12 54.53 -41.69 54.46
N VAL A 13 54.38 -42.93 54.91
CA VAL A 13 54.41 -43.34 56.30
C VAL A 13 55.88 -43.51 56.67
N ALA A 14 56.38 -42.70 57.60
CA ALA A 14 57.59 -42.95 58.38
C ALA A 14 57.41 -42.17 59.69
N GLY A 15 56.98 -42.76 60.80
CA GLY A 15 57.32 -44.08 61.30
C GLY A 15 58.57 -44.01 62.19
N LEU A 16 58.42 -43.30 63.32
CA LEU A 16 59.05 -43.51 64.63
C LEU A 16 60.23 -44.52 64.68
N VAL A 17 61.43 -44.01 64.97
CA VAL A 17 62.56 -44.82 65.47
C VAL A 17 62.99 -44.29 66.83
N LEU A 18 62.72 -45.10 67.86
CA LEU A 18 63.20 -45.00 69.24
C LEU A 18 64.71 -45.29 69.34
N GLY A 19 65.42 -44.58 70.23
CA GLY A 19 66.82 -44.88 70.58
C GLY A 19 67.31 -44.26 71.90
N GLY A 20 67.24 -45.04 72.99
CA GLY A 20 68.29 -45.27 74.01
C GLY A 20 68.81 -44.18 74.98
N LEU A 21 68.34 -44.21 76.24
CA LEU A 21 69.05 -44.24 77.57
C LEU A 21 70.59 -43.93 77.58
N VAL A 22 71.25 -43.13 78.45
CA VAL A 22 71.14 -42.76 79.89
C VAL A 22 72.05 -41.53 80.15
N THR A 23 71.63 -40.54 80.98
CA THR A 23 72.46 -39.94 82.08
C THR A 23 71.61 -39.04 82.97
N SER A 24 71.81 -39.20 84.28
CA SER A 24 71.17 -38.54 85.42
C SER A 24 71.31 -37.01 85.47
N ASN A 25 70.29 -36.35 86.02
CA ASN A 25 70.12 -34.92 86.35
C ASN A 25 69.55 -33.95 85.30
N HIS A 26 68.99 -34.43 84.18
CA HIS A 26 68.26 -33.56 83.24
C HIS A 26 66.80 -34.01 82.99
N TRP A 27 66.29 -34.94 83.80
CA TRP A 27 64.99 -35.59 83.56
C TRP A 27 63.79 -34.67 83.78
N SER A 28 63.80 -33.71 84.71
CA SER A 28 62.62 -32.84 84.88
C SER A 28 62.47 -31.78 83.78
N SER A 29 63.57 -31.39 83.12
CA SER A 29 63.59 -30.38 82.06
C SER A 29 63.50 -30.99 80.66
N ALA A 30 63.98 -32.22 80.45
CA ALA A 30 63.77 -32.97 79.21
C ALA A 30 62.31 -33.43 79.08
N GLU A 31 61.71 -33.91 80.17
CA GLU A 31 60.31 -34.36 80.22
C GLU A 31 59.34 -33.17 80.06
N GLY A 32 59.68 -32.01 80.65
CA GLY A 32 58.99 -30.73 80.43
C GLY A 32 59.13 -30.16 79.01
N ASN A 33 60.32 -30.25 78.38
CA ASN A 33 60.51 -29.84 76.98
C ASN A 33 59.79 -30.76 76.00
N THR A 34 59.88 -32.08 76.17
CA THR A 34 59.14 -33.03 75.31
C THR A 34 57.63 -32.90 75.45
N GLN A 35 57.14 -32.54 76.64
CA GLN A 35 55.71 -32.34 76.88
C GLN A 35 55.21 -30.99 76.35
N SER A 36 56.05 -29.95 76.34
CA SER A 36 55.79 -28.69 75.65
C SER A 36 55.78 -28.86 74.13
N GLU A 37 56.76 -29.56 73.58
CA GLU A 37 56.90 -29.80 72.13
C GLU A 37 55.78 -30.71 71.59
N LEU A 38 55.31 -31.68 72.39
CA LEU A 38 54.08 -32.43 72.15
C LEU A 38 52.82 -31.56 72.21
N GLY A 39 52.76 -30.60 73.15
CA GLY A 39 51.66 -29.65 73.25
C GLY A 39 51.57 -28.71 72.05
N ASP A 40 52.72 -28.19 71.60
CA ASP A 40 52.84 -27.30 70.45
C ASP A 40 52.49 -28.03 69.14
N THR A 41 53.00 -29.24 68.94
CA THR A 41 52.65 -30.07 67.77
C THR A 41 51.18 -30.50 67.78
N GLN A 42 50.58 -30.73 68.95
CA GLN A 42 49.16 -31.04 69.06
C GLN A 42 48.28 -29.81 68.79
N ALA A 43 48.74 -28.61 69.18
CA ALA A 43 48.09 -27.35 68.84
C ALA A 43 48.19 -27.05 67.33
N GLU A 44 49.35 -27.29 66.72
CA GLU A 44 49.57 -27.13 65.28
C GLU A 44 48.75 -28.13 64.45
N LEU A 45 48.64 -29.39 64.91
CA LEU A 45 47.76 -30.38 64.30
C LEU A 45 46.29 -29.97 64.41
N ALA A 46 45.85 -29.48 65.57
CA ALA A 46 44.49 -29.00 65.76
C ALA A 46 44.18 -27.78 64.87
N GLN A 47 45.13 -26.87 64.71
CA GLN A 47 45.02 -25.71 63.82
C GLN A 47 44.97 -26.14 62.35
N SER A 48 45.88 -27.00 61.91
CA SER A 48 45.88 -27.53 60.54
C SER A 48 44.58 -28.28 60.22
N GLN A 49 44.04 -29.02 61.19
CA GLN A 49 42.77 -29.73 61.03
C GLN A 49 41.57 -28.77 60.97
N SER A 50 41.62 -27.65 61.68
CA SER A 50 40.64 -26.56 61.57
C SER A 50 40.69 -25.90 60.19
N GLU A 51 41.89 -25.53 59.73
CA GLU A 51 42.10 -24.92 58.41
C GLU A 51 41.67 -25.84 57.27
N LEU A 52 41.93 -27.15 57.39
CA LEU A 52 41.51 -28.16 56.42
C LEU A 52 39.99 -28.31 56.38
N ASN A 53 39.32 -28.25 57.54
CA ASN A 53 37.86 -28.24 57.61
C ASN A 53 37.26 -26.97 56.99
N GLU A 54 37.84 -25.80 57.23
CA GLU A 54 37.41 -24.53 56.62
C GLU A 54 37.62 -24.53 55.10
N ALA A 55 38.77 -25.02 54.62
CA ALA A 55 39.03 -25.17 53.20
C ALA A 55 38.04 -26.13 52.53
N GLN A 56 37.70 -27.25 53.20
CA GLN A 56 36.69 -28.20 52.70
C GLN A 56 35.29 -27.56 52.61
N GLN A 57 34.91 -26.74 53.60
CA GLN A 57 33.66 -25.99 53.55
C GLN A 57 33.64 -24.97 52.40
N HIS A 58 34.74 -24.23 52.21
CA HIS A 58 34.89 -23.29 51.10
C HIS A 58 34.81 -23.98 49.73
N ILE A 59 35.45 -25.14 49.55
CA ILE A 59 35.36 -25.94 48.32
C ILE A 59 33.91 -26.36 48.06
N THR A 60 33.22 -26.86 49.08
CA THR A 60 31.81 -27.29 48.95
C THR A 60 30.90 -26.12 48.57
N GLN A 61 31.14 -24.93 49.13
CA GLN A 61 30.39 -23.72 48.82
C GLN A 61 30.67 -23.21 47.39
N LEU A 62 31.93 -23.25 46.95
CA LEU A 62 32.33 -22.94 45.58
C LEU A 62 31.70 -23.91 44.58
N GLU A 63 31.70 -25.20 44.85
CA GLU A 63 31.06 -26.20 44.00
C GLU A 63 29.55 -25.96 43.87
N ALA A 64 28.87 -25.64 44.98
CA ALA A 64 27.44 -25.31 44.97
C ALA A 64 27.16 -24.04 44.15
N SER A 65 27.98 -22.98 44.33
CA SER A 65 27.87 -21.74 43.57
C SER A 65 28.13 -21.95 42.08
N ASN A 66 29.14 -22.76 41.73
CA ASN A 66 29.50 -23.04 40.34
C ASN A 66 28.42 -23.88 39.64
N ARG A 67 27.80 -24.83 40.36
CA ARG A 67 26.62 -25.57 39.86
C ARG A 67 25.45 -24.62 39.60
N GLN A 68 25.14 -23.72 40.54
CA GLN A 68 24.07 -22.74 40.36
C GLN A 68 24.34 -21.78 39.20
N ALA A 69 25.60 -21.37 39.01
CA ALA A 69 26.02 -20.54 37.88
C ALA A 69 25.86 -21.30 36.55
N GLY A 70 26.22 -22.59 36.51
CA GLY A 70 26.03 -23.46 35.35
C GLY A 70 24.56 -23.63 34.97
N GLU A 71 23.68 -23.85 35.95
CA GLU A 71 22.23 -23.94 35.73
C GLU A 71 21.65 -22.63 35.18
N LYS A 72 22.06 -21.48 35.74
CA LYS A 72 21.64 -20.17 35.23
C LYS A 72 22.14 -19.91 33.81
N ALA A 73 23.39 -20.28 33.50
CA ALA A 73 23.96 -20.13 32.17
C ALA A 73 23.21 -20.98 31.14
N ALA A 74 22.85 -22.22 31.49
CA ALA A 74 22.05 -23.08 30.63
C ALA A 74 20.66 -22.48 30.36
N LEU A 75 19.97 -22.00 31.40
CA LEU A 75 18.66 -21.36 31.27
C LEU A 75 18.72 -20.10 30.39
N LEU A 76 19.72 -19.24 30.58
CA LEU A 76 19.89 -18.04 29.77
C LEU A 76 20.21 -18.37 28.31
N THR A 77 20.94 -19.46 28.06
CA THR A 77 21.24 -19.93 26.69
C THR A 77 19.95 -20.39 26.00
N GLU A 78 19.12 -21.17 26.68
CA GLU A 78 17.82 -21.61 26.15
C GLU A 78 16.88 -20.43 25.86
N GLN A 79 16.85 -19.43 26.75
CA GLN A 79 16.08 -18.20 26.53
C GLN A 79 16.62 -17.40 25.35
N LEU A 80 17.94 -17.31 25.17
CA LEU A 80 18.55 -16.64 24.04
C LEU A 80 18.20 -17.32 22.72
N ASP A 81 18.26 -18.66 22.67
CA ASP A 81 17.90 -19.43 21.48
C ASP A 81 16.42 -19.25 21.13
N THR A 82 15.55 -19.29 22.15
CA THR A 82 14.11 -19.04 21.97
C THR A 82 13.85 -17.63 21.43
N LYS A 83 14.48 -16.61 22.02
CA LYS A 83 14.32 -15.21 21.58
C LYS A 83 14.92 -14.96 20.21
N ALA A 84 16.02 -15.62 19.87
CA ALA A 84 16.59 -15.57 18.52
C ALA A 84 15.62 -16.14 17.48
N ALA A 85 14.97 -17.28 17.78
CA ALA A 85 13.94 -17.86 16.93
C ALA A 85 12.71 -16.95 16.78
N GLU A 86 12.23 -16.36 17.87
CA GLU A 86 11.14 -15.36 17.85
C GLU A 86 11.49 -14.15 16.97
N ILE A 87 12.71 -13.61 17.07
CA ILE A 87 13.17 -12.48 16.26
C ILE A 87 13.17 -12.84 14.77
N VAL A 88 13.64 -14.04 14.42
CA VAL A 88 13.63 -14.51 13.02
C VAL A 88 12.20 -14.62 12.49
N SER A 89 11.28 -15.19 13.28
CA SER A 89 9.86 -15.28 12.93
C SER A 89 9.22 -13.90 12.74
N LEU A 90 9.43 -12.98 13.68
CA LEU A 90 8.86 -11.63 13.61
C LEU A 90 9.42 -10.84 12.43
N LYS A 91 10.71 -11.00 12.09
CA LYS A 91 11.29 -10.40 10.88
C LYS A 91 10.62 -10.93 9.62
N ALA A 92 10.42 -12.25 9.53
CA ALA A 92 9.75 -12.86 8.38
C ALA A 92 8.30 -12.37 8.24
N GLU A 93 7.55 -12.25 9.34
CA GLU A 93 6.18 -11.70 9.32
C GLU A 93 6.15 -10.23 8.91
N LEU A 94 7.13 -9.43 9.38
CA LEU A 94 7.23 -8.02 9.02
C LEU A 94 7.52 -7.86 7.52
N ASP A 95 8.44 -8.67 6.99
CA ASP A 95 8.77 -8.69 5.56
C ASP A 95 7.58 -9.13 4.70
N ASP A 96 6.81 -10.14 5.14
CA ASP A 96 5.58 -10.57 4.46
C ASP A 96 4.51 -9.46 4.47
N LYS A 97 4.29 -8.81 5.62
CA LYS A 97 3.38 -7.65 5.72
C LYS A 97 3.83 -6.49 4.83
N ALA A 98 5.13 -6.18 4.79
CA ALA A 98 5.68 -5.13 3.95
C ALA A 98 5.46 -5.41 2.45
N ARG A 99 5.63 -6.68 2.03
CA ARG A 99 5.32 -7.12 0.65
C ARG A 99 3.84 -6.96 0.34
N LYS A 100 2.95 -7.46 1.22
CA LYS A 100 1.49 -7.33 1.05
C LYS A 100 1.04 -5.89 0.93
N TYR A 101 1.59 -4.97 1.75
CA TYR A 101 1.26 -3.56 1.65
C TYR A 101 1.75 -2.93 0.34
N THR A 102 2.91 -3.35 -0.16
CA THR A 102 3.44 -2.88 -1.44
C THR A 102 2.58 -3.36 -2.61
N GLU A 103 2.17 -4.64 -2.60
CA GLU A 103 1.27 -5.22 -3.60
C GLU A 103 -0.10 -4.53 -3.58
N GLN A 104 -0.68 -4.32 -2.40
CA GLN A 104 -1.93 -3.60 -2.27
C GLN A 104 -1.80 -2.16 -2.77
N ALA A 105 -0.75 -1.43 -2.38
CA ALA A 105 -0.53 -0.06 -2.84
C ALA A 105 -0.45 0.04 -4.37
N GLU A 106 0.19 -0.93 -5.03
CA GLU A 106 0.26 -0.98 -6.49
C GLU A 106 -1.11 -1.30 -7.12
N GLN A 107 -1.92 -2.17 -6.49
CA GLN A 107 -3.31 -2.42 -6.93
C GLN A 107 -4.19 -1.16 -6.81
N TRP A 108 -4.13 -0.46 -5.67
CA TRP A 108 -4.85 0.79 -5.45
C TRP A 108 -4.42 1.88 -6.44
N LYS A 109 -3.13 1.96 -6.75
CA LYS A 109 -2.61 2.87 -7.77
C LYS A 109 -3.20 2.59 -9.14
N LYS A 110 -3.20 1.31 -9.57
CA LYS A 110 -3.82 0.90 -10.85
C LYS A 110 -5.32 1.20 -10.89
N GLN A 111 -6.05 0.97 -9.80
CA GLN A 111 -7.46 1.33 -9.71
C GLN A 111 -7.68 2.84 -9.80
N THR A 112 -6.85 3.62 -9.11
CA THR A 112 -6.91 5.09 -9.14
C THR A 112 -6.66 5.63 -10.56
N GLU A 113 -5.69 5.08 -11.27
CA GLU A 113 -5.39 5.46 -12.66
C GLU A 113 -6.56 5.12 -13.60
N LYS A 114 -7.15 3.91 -13.47
CA LYS A 114 -8.35 3.53 -14.22
C LYS A 114 -9.52 4.49 -13.97
N GLN A 115 -9.79 4.82 -12.72
CA GLN A 115 -10.84 5.78 -12.37
C GLN A 115 -10.55 7.19 -12.90
N SER A 116 -9.30 7.64 -12.85
CA SER A 116 -8.89 8.94 -13.39
C SER A 116 -9.16 9.04 -14.90
N VAL A 117 -8.81 8.00 -15.66
CA VAL A 117 -9.10 7.93 -17.09
C VAL A 117 -10.60 7.93 -17.35
N ALA A 118 -11.37 7.14 -16.61
CA ALA A 118 -12.83 7.10 -16.74
C ALA A 118 -13.48 8.47 -16.45
N ILE A 119 -13.03 9.18 -15.41
CA ILE A 119 -13.49 10.53 -15.09
C ILE A 119 -13.16 11.51 -16.22
N MET A 120 -11.96 11.44 -16.79
CA MET A 120 -11.56 12.30 -17.92
C MET A 120 -12.44 12.05 -19.15
N GLN A 121 -12.72 10.78 -19.46
CA GLN A 121 -13.61 10.40 -20.55
C GLN A 121 -15.04 10.91 -20.31
N LEU A 122 -15.58 10.76 -19.10
CA LEU A 122 -16.90 11.30 -18.73
C LEU A 122 -16.94 12.82 -18.84
N LYS A 123 -15.88 13.52 -18.42
CA LYS A 123 -15.79 14.98 -18.53
C LYS A 123 -15.81 15.44 -19.99
N ASN A 124 -15.04 14.79 -20.86
CA ASN A 124 -15.04 15.10 -22.29
C ASN A 124 -16.42 14.82 -22.90
N ARG A 125 -17.04 13.69 -22.54
CA ARG A 125 -18.40 13.34 -22.95
C ARG A 125 -19.42 14.41 -22.57
N ILE A 126 -19.39 14.92 -21.33
CA ILE A 126 -20.30 16.00 -20.90
C ILE A 126 -20.07 17.26 -21.74
N LYS A 127 -18.81 17.63 -21.98
CA LYS A 127 -18.49 18.79 -22.82
C LYS A 127 -19.02 18.63 -24.25
N ASP A 128 -18.87 17.46 -24.84
CA ASP A 128 -19.38 17.17 -26.18
C ASP A 128 -20.92 17.23 -26.21
N ALA A 129 -21.59 16.71 -25.18
CA ALA A 129 -23.05 16.80 -25.05
C ALA A 129 -23.53 18.25 -24.93
N ASP A 130 -22.87 19.09 -24.12
CA ASP A 130 -23.20 20.51 -24.00
C ASP A 130 -23.08 21.23 -25.35
N GLN A 131 -22.04 20.92 -26.13
CA GLN A 131 -21.88 21.45 -27.49
C GLN A 131 -23.02 21.02 -28.42
N LEU A 132 -23.39 19.74 -28.40
CA LEU A 132 -24.50 19.22 -29.20
C LEU A 132 -25.85 19.85 -28.81
N TYR A 133 -26.09 20.09 -27.51
CA TYR A 133 -27.31 20.78 -27.07
C TYR A 133 -27.35 22.24 -27.52
N ALA A 134 -26.21 22.96 -27.44
CA ALA A 134 -26.10 24.32 -27.95
C ALA A 134 -26.33 24.39 -29.47
N GLU A 135 -25.75 23.45 -30.21
CA GLU A 135 -25.93 23.35 -31.66
C GLU A 135 -27.37 23.02 -32.03
N ARG A 136 -28.01 22.07 -31.34
CA ARG A 136 -29.43 21.76 -31.51
C ARG A 136 -30.31 22.99 -31.32
N HIS A 137 -30.05 23.78 -30.27
CA HIS A 137 -30.79 25.02 -30.01
C HIS A 137 -30.65 26.00 -31.18
N ARG A 138 -29.40 26.29 -31.57
CA ARG A 138 -29.10 27.21 -32.68
C ARG A 138 -29.76 26.79 -33.99
N LEU A 139 -29.69 25.50 -34.34
CA LEU A 139 -30.31 24.96 -35.54
C LEU A 139 -31.84 25.03 -35.47
N THR A 140 -32.43 24.76 -34.31
CA THR A 140 -33.89 24.87 -34.11
C THR A 140 -34.36 26.32 -34.28
N GLU A 141 -33.62 27.30 -33.74
CA GLU A 141 -33.92 28.72 -33.94
C GLU A 141 -33.82 29.12 -35.41
N ALA A 142 -32.74 28.73 -36.09
CA ALA A 142 -32.52 29.04 -37.51
C ALA A 142 -33.62 28.44 -38.39
N ILE A 143 -34.04 27.20 -38.13
CA ILE A 143 -35.15 26.52 -38.82
C ILE A 143 -36.47 27.27 -38.59
N ASN A 144 -36.76 27.69 -37.36
CA ASN A 144 -37.99 28.43 -37.05
C ASN A 144 -38.02 29.79 -37.74
N GLU A 145 -36.92 30.54 -37.71
CA GLU A 145 -36.81 31.84 -38.40
C GLU A 145 -36.95 31.69 -39.91
N LEU A 146 -36.28 30.68 -40.49
CA LEU A 146 -36.35 30.40 -41.92
C LEU A 146 -37.75 29.93 -42.35
N ASN A 147 -38.41 29.09 -41.54
CA ASN A 147 -39.79 28.69 -41.78
C ASN A 147 -40.74 29.90 -41.80
N GLU A 148 -40.57 30.86 -40.89
CA GLU A 148 -41.36 32.10 -40.89
C GLU A 148 -41.12 32.91 -42.18
N LYS A 149 -39.86 33.00 -42.64
CA LYS A 149 -39.51 33.67 -43.90
C LYS A 149 -40.11 32.97 -45.11
N ILE A 150 -40.07 31.64 -45.17
CA ILE A 150 -40.68 30.83 -46.23
C ILE A 150 -42.20 31.06 -46.26
N LEU A 151 -42.88 31.04 -45.11
CA LEU A 151 -44.33 31.29 -45.07
C LEU A 151 -44.69 32.69 -45.57
N LYS A 152 -43.93 33.71 -45.15
CA LYS A 152 -44.12 35.09 -45.66
C LYS A 152 -43.80 35.19 -47.16
N GLY A 153 -42.76 34.50 -47.61
CA GLY A 153 -42.35 34.42 -49.02
C GLY A 153 -43.42 33.76 -49.88
N ALA A 154 -43.93 32.61 -49.46
CA ALA A 154 -45.01 31.88 -50.11
C ALA A 154 -46.29 32.72 -50.26
N HIS A 155 -46.69 33.46 -49.22
CA HIS A 155 -47.83 34.37 -49.32
C HIS A 155 -47.61 35.50 -50.33
N LYS A 156 -46.41 36.11 -50.36
CA LYS A 156 -46.08 37.13 -51.37
C LYS A 156 -46.05 36.55 -52.78
N LEU A 157 -45.55 35.31 -52.91
CA LEU A 157 -45.48 34.58 -54.17
C LEU A 157 -46.88 34.28 -54.71
N GLU A 158 -47.83 33.90 -53.85
CA GLU A 158 -49.22 33.68 -54.25
C GLU A 158 -49.87 34.95 -54.80
N LEU A 159 -49.65 36.10 -54.13
CA LEU A 159 -50.16 37.39 -54.59
C LEU A 159 -49.54 37.79 -55.95
N SER A 160 -48.22 37.62 -56.13
CA SER A 160 -47.57 37.94 -57.41
C SER A 160 -47.94 36.95 -58.53
N GLN A 161 -48.22 35.69 -58.18
CA GLN A 161 -48.72 34.68 -59.12
C GLN A 161 -50.07 35.08 -59.69
N GLN A 162 -50.98 35.56 -58.84
CA GLN A 162 -52.30 36.04 -59.27
C GLN A 162 -52.15 37.22 -60.24
N ALA A 163 -51.31 38.21 -59.91
CA ALA A 163 -51.05 39.36 -60.79
C ALA A 163 -50.44 38.96 -62.15
N CYS A 164 -49.45 38.04 -62.16
CA CYS A 164 -48.86 37.53 -63.40
C CYS A 164 -49.87 36.71 -64.23
N ALA A 165 -50.74 35.93 -63.57
CA ALA A 165 -51.79 35.17 -64.26
C ALA A 165 -52.86 36.08 -64.88
N GLU A 166 -53.22 37.19 -64.22
CA GLU A 166 -54.10 38.23 -64.79
C GLU A 166 -53.48 38.90 -66.00
N PHE A 167 -52.18 39.26 -65.94
CA PHE A 167 -51.45 39.82 -67.07
C PHE A 167 -51.43 38.86 -68.27
N LYS A 168 -51.13 37.59 -68.05
CA LYS A 168 -51.07 36.56 -69.11
C LYS A 168 -52.42 36.26 -69.78
N LYS A 169 -53.54 36.49 -69.08
CA LYS A 169 -54.90 36.30 -69.65
C LYS A 169 -55.34 37.46 -70.54
N GLY A 170 -54.69 38.63 -70.45
CA GLY A 170 -55.04 39.81 -71.24
C GLY A 170 -56.32 40.53 -70.81
N ASP A 171 -56.94 40.11 -69.71
CA ASP A 171 -58.24 40.59 -69.21
C ASP A 171 -58.13 41.68 -68.12
N SER A 172 -56.92 42.21 -67.86
CA SER A 172 -56.72 43.01 -66.65
C SER A 172 -57.20 44.46 -66.82
N TRP A 173 -58.28 44.80 -66.09
CA TRP A 173 -58.63 46.19 -65.77
C TRP A 173 -57.65 46.80 -64.74
N ASN A 174 -56.92 45.95 -64.03
CA ASN A 174 -55.78 46.31 -63.18
C ASN A 174 -54.53 46.56 -64.04
N LYS A 175 -53.73 47.58 -63.71
CA LYS A 175 -52.47 47.91 -64.39
C LYS A 175 -51.35 46.88 -64.07
N VAL A 176 -51.54 45.61 -64.43
CA VAL A 176 -50.50 44.58 -64.32
C VAL A 176 -49.63 44.54 -65.58
N SER A 177 -48.39 44.10 -65.44
CA SER A 177 -47.32 44.25 -66.42
C SER A 177 -46.39 43.04 -66.45
N GLN A 178 -45.50 42.98 -67.45
CA GLN A 178 -44.42 41.98 -67.51
C GLN A 178 -43.55 41.98 -66.25
N THR A 179 -43.33 43.16 -65.65
CA THR A 179 -42.60 43.32 -64.38
C THR A 179 -43.22 42.50 -63.25
N ASP A 180 -44.55 42.30 -63.23
CA ASP A 180 -45.21 41.47 -62.20
C ASP A 180 -44.89 39.99 -62.37
N CYS A 181 -44.70 39.52 -63.60
CA CYS A 181 -44.21 38.18 -63.88
C CYS A 181 -42.72 38.01 -63.54
N ASP A 182 -41.89 39.00 -63.86
CA ASP A 182 -40.47 38.99 -63.52
C ASP A 182 -40.28 38.98 -61.98
N ASN A 183 -41.09 39.79 -61.26
CA ASN A 183 -41.16 39.78 -59.79
C ASN A 183 -41.62 38.43 -59.22
N PHE A 184 -42.57 37.75 -59.88
CA PHE A 184 -43.00 36.42 -59.48
C PHE A 184 -41.86 35.40 -59.61
N ASP A 185 -41.16 35.40 -60.74
CA ASP A 185 -40.04 34.47 -60.97
C ASP A 185 -38.88 34.72 -59.99
N GLU A 186 -38.59 35.99 -59.66
CA GLU A 186 -37.61 36.34 -58.64
C GLU A 186 -38.02 35.85 -57.25
N LEU A 187 -39.25 36.16 -56.80
CA LEU A 187 -39.77 35.71 -55.51
C LEU A 187 -39.80 34.18 -55.42
N LYS A 188 -40.12 33.51 -56.54
CA LYS A 188 -40.11 32.05 -56.62
C LYS A 188 -38.71 31.50 -56.39
N SER A 189 -37.72 32.02 -57.10
CA SER A 189 -36.32 31.59 -56.95
C SER A 189 -35.81 31.85 -55.53
N GLN A 190 -36.18 32.97 -54.90
CA GLN A 190 -35.81 33.27 -53.52
C GLN A 190 -36.47 32.28 -52.54
N ASN A 191 -37.75 31.96 -52.75
CA ASN A 191 -38.48 31.02 -51.89
C ASN A 191 -37.96 29.58 -52.04
N ASP A 192 -37.65 29.15 -53.27
CA ASP A 192 -37.06 27.84 -53.54
C ASP A 192 -35.68 27.71 -52.87
N ALA A 193 -34.84 28.76 -52.93
CA ALA A 193 -33.55 28.79 -52.24
C ALA A 193 -33.69 28.74 -50.70
N MET A 194 -34.71 29.41 -50.14
CA MET A 194 -34.99 29.31 -48.70
C MET A 194 -35.45 27.91 -48.29
N ILE A 195 -36.27 27.24 -49.12
CA ILE A 195 -36.68 25.85 -48.88
C ILE A 195 -35.47 24.91 -48.91
N GLU A 196 -34.55 25.06 -49.87
CA GLU A 196 -33.32 24.27 -49.91
C GLU A 196 -32.44 24.48 -48.66
N GLN A 197 -32.30 25.73 -48.21
CA GLN A 197 -31.61 26.03 -46.95
C GLN A 197 -32.30 25.39 -45.73
N PHE A 198 -33.63 25.36 -45.71
CA PHE A 198 -34.42 24.75 -44.66
C PHE A 198 -34.19 23.24 -44.60
N ASP A 199 -34.17 22.56 -45.74
CA ASP A 199 -33.89 21.13 -45.83
C ASP A 199 -32.46 20.82 -45.36
N GLY A 200 -31.49 21.66 -45.73
CA GLY A 200 -30.10 21.56 -45.27
C GLY A 200 -29.98 21.67 -43.75
N LEU A 201 -30.56 22.72 -43.15
CA LEU A 201 -30.55 22.93 -41.70
C LEU A 201 -31.31 21.83 -40.95
N SER A 202 -32.42 21.35 -41.51
CA SER A 202 -33.20 20.24 -40.94
C SER A 202 -32.40 18.94 -40.94
N ALA A 203 -31.65 18.65 -42.00
CA ALA A 203 -30.76 17.50 -42.08
C ALA A 203 -29.62 17.60 -41.06
N GLU A 204 -29.04 18.78 -40.84
CA GLU A 204 -28.05 19.01 -39.78
C GLU A 204 -28.64 18.81 -38.38
N LEU A 205 -29.84 19.34 -38.13
CA LEU A 205 -30.53 19.16 -36.85
C LEU A 205 -30.78 17.68 -36.56
N ASP A 206 -31.14 16.90 -37.56
CA ASP A 206 -31.35 15.46 -37.40
C ASP A 206 -30.06 14.70 -37.14
N LYS A 207 -28.93 15.11 -37.73
CA LYS A 207 -27.60 14.55 -37.38
C LYS A 207 -27.27 14.82 -35.91
N VAL A 208 -27.48 16.04 -35.42
CA VAL A 208 -27.24 16.42 -34.02
C VAL A 208 -28.17 15.63 -33.08
N LYS A 209 -29.46 15.48 -33.41
CA LYS A 209 -30.39 14.66 -32.61
C LYS A 209 -29.94 13.20 -32.52
N ARG A 210 -29.47 12.59 -33.62
CA ARG A 210 -28.94 11.21 -33.61
C ARG A 210 -27.69 11.10 -32.73
N ALA A 211 -26.78 12.08 -32.78
CA ALA A 211 -25.61 12.12 -31.92
C ALA A 211 -26.00 12.21 -30.43
N LEU A 212 -26.99 13.04 -30.08
CA LEU A 212 -27.55 13.13 -28.72
C LEU A 212 -28.23 11.83 -28.28
N SER A 213 -28.95 11.13 -29.16
CA SER A 213 -29.53 9.81 -28.84
C SER A 213 -28.46 8.74 -28.60
N ALA A 214 -27.36 8.77 -29.36
CA ALA A 214 -26.23 7.87 -29.14
C ALA A 214 -25.56 8.11 -27.77
N PHE A 215 -25.53 9.36 -27.29
CA PHE A 215 -25.04 9.69 -25.96
C PHE A 215 -25.83 9.00 -24.84
N GLY A 216 -27.17 8.96 -24.96
CA GLY A 216 -28.06 8.37 -23.95
C GLY A 216 -28.02 6.85 -23.85
N ASN A 217 -27.58 6.16 -24.91
CA ASN A 217 -27.58 4.68 -24.99
C ASN A 217 -26.20 4.05 -24.73
N MET A 218 -25.18 4.85 -24.41
CA MET A 218 -23.83 4.33 -24.22
C MET A 218 -23.65 3.84 -22.79
N PRO A 219 -23.17 2.59 -22.58
CA PRO A 219 -23.00 2.03 -21.24
C PRO A 219 -22.09 2.91 -20.39
N LEU A 220 -22.46 3.05 -19.11
CA LEU A 220 -21.59 3.68 -18.14
C LEU A 220 -20.32 2.82 -17.98
N PRO A 221 -19.14 3.44 -17.77
CA PRO A 221 -17.95 2.68 -17.45
C PRO A 221 -18.25 1.79 -16.25
N GLU A 222 -17.89 0.51 -16.34
CA GLU A 222 -18.15 -0.49 -15.31
C GLU A 222 -17.66 0.04 -13.95
N GLN A 223 -18.57 0.04 -12.97
CA GLN A 223 -18.18 0.36 -11.60
C GLN A 223 -17.26 -0.76 -11.10
N PRO A 224 -16.12 -0.43 -10.46
CA PRO A 224 -15.22 -1.42 -9.89
C PRO A 224 -15.87 -2.20 -8.74
#